data_AF-A0A8S1EL69-F1
#
_entry.id   AF-A0A8S1EL69-F1
#
_cell.length_a   1.000
_cell.length_b   1.000
_cell.length_c   1.000
_cell.angle_alpha   90.00
_cell.angle_beta   90.00
_cell.angle_gamma   90.00
#
_symmetry.space_group_name_H-M   'P 1'
#
loop_
_entity.id
_entity.type
_entity.pdbx_description
1 polymer ?
#
loop_
_entity_poly.entity_id
_entity_poly.type
_entity_poly.pdbx_seq_one_letter_code
_entity_poly.pdbx_strand_id
1 'polypeptide(L)'
;MVISARICLIAIASQLSIISAEMTMQMVAYKAIRTPCCMDTLMPSVCKGLYNRDHEKFAKSCRTNPDFSFIQCCHSCHFNMDMFTSESIPVPNDLYQKDVEELLLQSSPRHCFDRHGTAFCEAFVTRSGFWGRKSLSCQNSVFAFRVCRKTCGYCSTPQKPATVRYNSDHAKNPKTCEKLF
;
A
#
# COMPACT_ATOMS: atom_id res chain seq x y z
N MET A 1 -0.66 -7.36 86.17
CA MET A 1 0.72 -7.06 85.71
C MET A 1 0.97 -7.98 84.52
N VAL A 2 1.21 -7.59 83.28
CA VAL A 2 1.75 -6.37 82.65
C VAL A 2 1.15 -6.24 81.24
N ILE A 3 0.89 -5.00 80.82
CA ILE A 3 0.62 -4.54 79.44
C ILE A 3 1.96 -4.07 78.83
N SER A 4 2.10 -4.10 77.48
CA SER A 4 3.15 -3.44 76.65
C SER A 4 4.30 -4.36 76.20
N ALA A 5 4.80 -4.40 74.96
CA ALA A 5 4.88 -3.40 73.88
C ALA A 5 4.91 -4.14 72.52
N ARG A 6 3.93 -3.97 71.61
CA ARG A 6 3.97 -3.05 70.44
C ARG A 6 5.33 -2.44 70.07
N ILE A 7 5.62 -2.56 68.76
CA ILE A 7 6.36 -1.63 67.89
C ILE A 7 7.86 -1.96 67.69
N CYS A 8 8.24 -1.94 66.41
CA CYS A 8 9.61 -1.84 65.89
C CYS A 8 10.35 -3.15 65.62
N LEU A 9 9.88 -3.91 64.62
CA LEU A 9 10.77 -4.51 63.61
C LEU A 9 9.95 -4.56 62.31
N ILE A 10 9.83 -3.40 61.65
CA ILE A 10 10.53 -3.17 60.38
C ILE A 10 9.90 -4.09 59.32
N ALA A 11 8.70 -3.82 58.80
CA ALA A 11 8.46 -2.79 57.79
C ALA A 11 9.47 -2.79 56.62
N ILE A 12 10.04 -3.94 56.22
CA ILE A 12 10.77 -4.06 54.95
C ILE A 12 10.60 -5.47 54.37
N ALA A 13 9.43 -5.76 53.82
CA ALA A 13 9.30 -6.72 52.73
C ALA A 13 8.18 -6.25 51.79
N SER A 14 8.21 -4.95 51.50
CA SER A 14 7.51 -4.34 50.39
C SER A 14 7.99 -5.00 49.10
N GLN A 15 7.06 -5.63 48.39
CA GLN A 15 6.92 -5.52 46.95
C GLN A 15 8.21 -5.77 46.13
N LEU A 16 8.49 -7.04 45.86
CA LEU A 16 9.23 -7.46 44.68
C LEU A 16 8.28 -8.18 43.71
N SER A 17 7.15 -7.53 43.43
CA SER A 17 6.45 -7.77 42.17
C SER A 17 7.28 -7.07 41.11
N ILE A 18 8.12 -7.84 40.43
CA ILE A 18 8.85 -7.41 39.23
C ILE A 18 7.79 -6.93 38.24
N ILE A 19 7.61 -5.61 38.15
CA ILE A 19 6.93 -4.98 37.03
C ILE A 19 7.90 -5.15 35.86
N SER A 20 7.78 -6.26 35.15
CA SER A 20 8.28 -6.32 33.77
C SER A 20 7.37 -5.41 32.96
N ALA A 21 7.68 -4.12 32.96
CA ALA A 21 7.15 -3.22 31.97
C ALA A 21 7.80 -3.61 30.64
N GLU A 22 7.21 -4.58 29.95
CA GLU A 22 7.39 -4.70 28.51
C GLU A 22 6.97 -3.35 27.93
N MET A 23 7.96 -2.50 27.64
CA MET A 23 7.81 -1.40 26.70
C MET A 23 7.39 -2.03 25.38
N THR A 24 6.08 -2.19 25.20
CA THR A 24 5.50 -2.39 23.89
C THR A 24 5.76 -1.10 23.13
N MET A 25 6.91 -1.03 22.44
CA MET A 25 7.07 -0.14 21.31
C MET A 25 5.90 -0.47 20.39
N GLN A 26 4.84 0.34 20.47
CA GLN A 26 3.77 0.29 19.49
C GLN A 26 4.43 0.55 18.15
N MET A 27 4.62 -0.52 17.38
CA MET A 27 5.19 -0.43 16.05
C MET A 27 4.16 0.30 15.17
N VAL A 28 4.34 1.61 15.02
CA VAL A 28 3.46 2.42 14.18
C VAL A 28 3.65 1.99 12.73
N ALA A 29 2.62 1.36 12.18
CA ALA A 29 2.60 0.96 10.78
C ALA A 29 2.54 2.20 9.87
N TYR A 30 3.61 2.45 9.13
CA TYR A 30 3.70 3.56 8.19
C TYR A 30 3.10 3.19 6.84
N LYS A 31 1.77 3.33 6.73
CA LYS A 31 0.97 2.97 5.54
C LYS A 31 0.95 4.05 4.46
N ALA A 32 0.60 3.64 3.25
CA ALA A 32 0.35 4.54 2.14
C ALA A 32 -0.92 5.35 2.37
N ILE A 33 -0.85 6.67 2.17
CA ILE A 33 -2.01 7.58 2.29
C ILE A 33 -2.23 8.44 1.04
N ARG A 34 -1.26 8.43 0.12
CA ARG A 34 -1.27 9.24 -1.09
C ARG A 34 -1.63 8.37 -2.30
N THR A 35 -2.37 8.96 -3.23
CA THR A 35 -2.58 8.36 -4.55
C THR A 35 -1.23 8.14 -5.23
N PRO A 36 -0.90 6.91 -5.67
CA PRO A 36 0.25 6.68 -6.53
C PRO A 36 0.19 7.54 -7.78
N CYS A 37 1.35 8.03 -8.20
CA CYS A 37 1.45 8.66 -9.50
C CYS A 37 1.26 7.62 -10.61
N CYS A 38 0.45 7.98 -11.59
CA CYS A 38 0.03 7.11 -12.67
C CYS A 38 0.82 7.45 -13.93
N MET A 39 2.07 7.01 -13.94
CA MET A 39 2.98 7.16 -15.08
C MET A 39 3.40 5.78 -15.60
N ASP A 40 3.81 5.73 -16.86
CA ASP A 40 4.26 4.49 -17.50
C ASP A 40 5.70 4.18 -17.06
N THR A 41 5.87 3.36 -16.01
CA THR A 41 7.20 2.95 -15.55
C THR A 41 7.92 2.04 -16.55
N LEU A 42 7.21 1.40 -17.48
CA LEU A 42 7.80 0.70 -18.63
C LEU A 42 8.19 1.65 -19.78
N MET A 43 7.93 2.95 -19.64
CA MET A 43 7.99 3.99 -20.69
C MET A 43 6.78 3.96 -21.64
N PRO A 44 6.28 5.15 -22.05
CA PRO A 44 5.13 5.25 -22.96
C PRO A 44 5.31 4.52 -24.30
N SER A 45 6.54 4.51 -24.85
CA SER A 45 6.85 3.82 -26.11
C SER A 45 6.69 2.31 -26.01
N VAL A 46 7.04 1.71 -24.87
CA VAL A 46 6.87 0.27 -24.63
C VAL A 46 5.38 -0.05 -24.48
N CYS A 47 4.64 0.73 -23.70
CA CYS A 47 3.20 0.55 -23.55
C CYS A 47 2.46 0.70 -24.89
N LYS A 48 2.88 1.66 -25.72
CA LYS A 48 2.38 1.81 -27.10
C LYS A 48 2.73 0.62 -27.99
N GLY A 49 3.96 0.10 -27.90
CA GLY A 49 4.35 -1.10 -28.62
C GLY A 49 3.53 -2.33 -28.20
N LEU A 50 3.24 -2.48 -26.91
CA LEU A 50 2.38 -3.54 -26.38
C LEU A 50 0.95 -3.42 -26.90
N TYR A 51 0.39 -2.21 -26.90
CA TYR A 51 -0.93 -1.92 -27.47
C TYR A 51 -0.98 -2.27 -28.94
N ASN A 52 -0.12 -1.66 -29.77
CA ASN A 52 -0.10 -1.86 -31.24
C ASN A 52 0.10 -3.32 -31.67
N ARG A 53 0.77 -4.13 -30.83
CA ARG A 53 0.97 -5.55 -31.12
C ARG A 53 -0.32 -6.36 -30.94
N ASP A 54 -1.09 -6.06 -29.90
CA ASP A 54 -2.30 -6.78 -29.52
C ASP A 54 -3.17 -5.92 -28.59
N HIS A 55 -4.15 -5.24 -29.19
CA HIS A 55 -4.98 -4.25 -28.52
C HIS A 55 -5.84 -4.91 -27.43
N GLU A 56 -6.40 -6.10 -27.71
CA GLU A 56 -7.27 -6.83 -26.79
C GLU A 56 -6.48 -7.30 -25.55
N LYS A 57 -5.29 -7.86 -25.75
CA LYS A 57 -4.44 -8.31 -24.65
C LYS A 57 -3.94 -7.14 -23.80
N PHE A 58 -3.60 -6.01 -24.42
CA PHE A 58 -3.24 -4.80 -23.70
C PHE A 58 -4.41 -4.30 -22.84
N ALA A 59 -5.59 -4.12 -23.45
CA ALA A 59 -6.79 -3.67 -22.75
C ALA A 59 -7.16 -4.62 -21.60
N LYS A 60 -7.15 -5.94 -21.86
CA LYS A 60 -7.39 -6.95 -20.82
C LYS A 60 -6.39 -6.85 -19.66
N SER A 61 -5.12 -6.57 -19.96
CA SER A 61 -4.09 -6.40 -18.93
C SER A 61 -4.36 -5.17 -18.06
N CYS A 62 -4.77 -4.04 -18.66
CA CYS A 62 -5.23 -2.87 -17.92
C CYS A 62 -6.43 -3.20 -17.00
N ARG A 63 -7.40 -4.02 -17.45
CA ARG A 63 -8.61 -4.32 -16.67
C ARG A 63 -8.48 -5.45 -15.66
N THR A 64 -7.38 -6.20 -15.62
CA THR A 64 -7.30 -7.42 -14.79
C THR A 64 -6.03 -7.54 -13.97
N ASN A 65 -4.99 -6.76 -14.29
CA ASN A 65 -3.70 -6.82 -13.61
C ASN A 65 -3.37 -5.47 -12.96
N PRO A 66 -3.50 -5.34 -11.62
CA PRO A 66 -3.24 -4.07 -10.94
C PRO A 66 -1.80 -3.58 -11.07
N ASP A 67 -0.80 -4.46 -11.20
CA ASP A 67 0.58 -4.01 -11.43
C ASP A 67 0.74 -3.43 -12.83
N PHE A 68 0.10 -4.05 -13.83
CA PHE A 68 0.13 -3.54 -15.19
C PHE A 68 -0.60 -2.19 -15.26
N SER A 69 -1.81 -2.16 -14.70
CA SER A 69 -2.73 -1.03 -14.72
C SER A 69 -2.21 0.17 -13.94
N PHE A 70 -1.73 0.02 -12.70
CA PHE A 70 -1.43 1.17 -11.86
C PHE A 70 0.04 1.52 -11.75
N ILE A 71 0.94 0.62 -12.19
CA ILE A 71 2.40 0.82 -12.06
C ILE A 71 3.10 0.80 -13.43
N GLN A 72 2.87 -0.21 -14.27
CA GLN A 72 3.68 -0.42 -15.47
C GLN A 72 3.30 0.49 -16.64
N CYS A 73 2.01 0.55 -16.96
CA CYS A 73 1.47 1.29 -18.10
C CYS A 73 0.30 2.17 -17.69
N CYS A 74 0.38 2.81 -16.52
CA CYS A 74 -0.75 3.49 -15.91
C CYS A 74 -1.32 4.63 -16.74
N HIS A 75 -0.46 5.53 -17.20
CA HIS A 75 -0.92 6.63 -18.02
C HIS A 75 -1.54 6.11 -19.32
N SER A 76 -0.89 5.14 -19.96
CA SER A 76 -1.41 4.48 -21.17
C SER A 76 -2.73 3.73 -20.93
N CYS A 77 -2.95 3.16 -19.74
CA CYS A 77 -4.16 2.41 -19.40
C CYS A 77 -5.37 3.29 -19.07
N HIS A 78 -5.16 4.51 -18.56
CA HIS A 78 -6.25 5.29 -17.97
C HIS A 78 -6.44 6.68 -18.56
N PHE A 79 -5.40 7.27 -19.16
CA PHE A 79 -5.42 8.67 -19.60
C PHE A 79 -5.08 8.87 -21.08
N ASN A 80 -4.69 7.80 -21.78
CA ASN A 80 -4.45 7.85 -23.21
C ASN A 80 -5.71 7.49 -24.01
N MET A 81 -6.44 8.51 -24.46
CA MET A 81 -7.68 8.32 -25.22
C MET A 81 -7.45 7.63 -26.57
N ASP A 82 -6.28 7.79 -27.18
CA ASP A 82 -5.94 7.21 -28.49
C ASP A 82 -5.76 5.69 -28.43
N MET A 83 -5.52 5.12 -27.24
CA MET A 83 -5.29 3.68 -27.02
C MET A 83 -6.57 2.89 -26.71
N PHE A 84 -7.74 3.54 -26.64
CA PHE A 84 -9.00 2.86 -26.34
C PHE A 84 -10.12 3.22 -27.33
N THR A 85 -9.75 3.58 -28.56
CA THR A 85 -10.65 4.09 -29.61
C THR A 85 -11.46 3.02 -30.35
N SER A 86 -11.72 1.85 -29.77
CA SER A 86 -12.60 0.88 -30.45
C SER A 86 -14.06 1.37 -30.43
N GLU A 87 -14.69 1.50 -31.59
CA GLU A 87 -16.10 1.95 -31.75
C GLU A 87 -17.12 1.14 -30.93
N SER A 88 -16.74 -0.07 -30.48
CA SER A 88 -17.62 -1.02 -29.81
C SER A 88 -17.76 -0.83 -28.29
N ILE A 89 -16.89 -0.06 -27.63
CA ILE A 89 -16.93 0.12 -26.16
C ILE A 89 -16.63 1.57 -25.79
N PRO A 90 -17.62 2.36 -25.32
CA PRO A 90 -17.36 3.71 -24.85
C PRO A 90 -16.42 3.66 -23.64
N VAL A 91 -15.34 4.44 -23.69
CA VAL A 91 -14.42 4.62 -22.57
C VAL A 91 -15.11 5.48 -21.52
N PRO A 92 -15.32 4.99 -20.28
CA PRO A 92 -15.82 5.82 -19.19
C PRO A 92 -15.04 7.13 -19.04
N ASN A 93 -15.75 8.23 -18.78
CA ASN A 93 -15.15 9.55 -18.56
C ASN A 93 -14.14 9.57 -17.39
N ASP A 94 -14.25 8.65 -16.43
CA ASP A 94 -13.26 8.43 -15.36
C ASP A 94 -12.85 6.96 -15.27
N LEU A 95 -12.14 6.52 -16.32
CA LEU A 95 -11.65 5.15 -16.44
C LEU A 95 -10.72 4.74 -15.29
N TYR A 96 -9.91 5.69 -14.82
CA TYR A 96 -9.01 5.49 -13.69
C TYR A 96 -9.79 5.12 -12.43
N GLN A 97 -10.81 5.91 -12.08
CA GLN A 97 -11.59 5.70 -10.86
C GLN A 97 -12.35 4.36 -10.92
N LYS A 98 -12.91 4.01 -12.09
CA LYS A 98 -13.56 2.71 -12.30
C LYS A 98 -12.60 1.56 -12.02
N ASP A 99 -11.39 1.58 -12.59
CA ASP A 99 -10.44 0.49 -12.37
C ASP A 99 -9.93 0.45 -10.93
N VAL A 100 -9.78 1.61 -10.27
CA VAL A 100 -9.45 1.65 -8.83
C VAL A 100 -10.52 0.92 -8.03
N GLU A 101 -11.79 1.17 -8.33
CA GLU A 101 -12.90 0.51 -7.66
C GLU A 101 -12.89 -1.00 -7.89
N GLU A 102 -12.79 -1.45 -9.14
CA GLU A 102 -12.83 -2.88 -9.48
C GLU A 102 -11.58 -3.66 -9.03
N LEU A 103 -10.39 -3.06 -9.12
CA LEU A 103 -9.12 -3.75 -8.91
C LEU A 103 -8.50 -3.52 -7.54
N LEU A 104 -8.82 -2.42 -6.85
CA LEU A 104 -8.17 -2.06 -5.59
C LEU A 104 -9.15 -1.94 -4.43
N LEU A 105 -10.35 -1.41 -4.64
CA LEU A 105 -11.29 -1.17 -3.55
C LEU A 105 -12.34 -2.27 -3.40
N GLN A 106 -12.71 -2.95 -4.49
CA GLN A 106 -13.50 -4.16 -4.44
C GLN A 106 -12.64 -5.27 -3.86
N SER A 107 -13.04 -5.76 -2.69
CA SER A 107 -12.28 -6.76 -1.97
C SER A 107 -12.18 -8.06 -2.77
N SER A 108 -11.02 -8.27 -3.40
CA SER A 108 -10.69 -9.47 -4.15
C SER A 108 -9.31 -9.98 -3.71
N PRO A 109 -9.19 -11.22 -3.22
CA PRO A 109 -7.89 -11.77 -2.84
C PRO A 109 -6.95 -11.95 -4.05
N ARG A 110 -7.49 -11.93 -5.28
CA ARG A 110 -6.68 -11.99 -6.52
C ARG A 110 -5.99 -10.66 -6.83
N HIS A 111 -6.54 -9.55 -6.37
CA HIS A 111 -6.02 -8.21 -6.66
C HIS A 111 -5.44 -7.51 -5.42
N CYS A 112 -5.88 -7.89 -4.22
CA CYS A 112 -5.38 -7.33 -2.97
C CYS A 112 -4.60 -8.36 -2.14
N PHE A 113 -3.30 -8.48 -2.43
CA PHE A 113 -2.40 -9.38 -1.72
C PHE A 113 -1.00 -8.77 -1.62
N ASP A 114 -0.22 -9.28 -0.67
CA ASP A 114 1.21 -9.00 -0.58
C ASP A 114 1.96 -10.08 -1.35
N ARG A 115 2.85 -9.66 -2.25
CA ARG A 115 3.66 -10.58 -3.07
C ARG A 115 4.76 -11.21 -2.21
N HIS A 116 5.30 -10.46 -1.27
CA HIS A 116 6.16 -10.99 -0.22
C HIS A 116 5.30 -11.36 1.00
N GLY A 117 5.59 -12.49 1.64
CA GLY A 117 4.75 -13.01 2.74
C GLY A 117 4.57 -12.02 3.88
N THR A 118 3.53 -12.25 4.69
CA THR A 118 3.06 -11.34 5.75
C THR A 118 4.19 -10.80 6.64
N ALA A 119 5.08 -11.66 7.14
CA ALA A 119 6.18 -11.25 8.02
C ALA A 119 7.12 -10.21 7.38
N PHE A 120 7.39 -10.34 6.07
CA PHE A 120 8.21 -9.38 5.34
C PHE A 120 7.51 -8.02 5.27
N CYS A 121 6.23 -8.01 4.90
CA CYS A 121 5.48 -6.78 4.71
C CYS A 121 5.11 -6.10 6.03
N GLU A 122 4.90 -6.87 7.10
CA GLU A 122 4.77 -6.35 8.46
C GLU A 122 6.08 -5.70 8.92
N ALA A 123 7.22 -6.33 8.67
CA ALA A 123 8.52 -5.73 8.99
C ALA A 123 8.77 -4.46 8.16
N PHE A 124 8.34 -4.45 6.89
CA PHE A 124 8.44 -3.30 6.00
C PHE A 124 7.60 -2.11 6.50
N VAL A 125 6.32 -2.33 6.79
CA VAL A 125 5.40 -1.25 7.22
C VAL A 125 5.73 -0.74 8.61
N THR A 126 6.26 -1.58 9.50
CA THR A 126 6.70 -1.20 10.85
C THR A 126 8.12 -0.64 10.89
N ARG A 127 8.83 -0.62 9.74
CA ARG A 127 10.24 -0.23 9.63
C ARG A 127 11.13 -0.97 10.63
N SER A 128 10.88 -2.25 10.87
CA SER A 128 11.64 -3.08 11.79
C SER A 128 12.77 -3.84 11.09
N GLY A 129 13.74 -4.31 11.89
CA GLY A 129 14.90 -5.06 11.39
C GLY A 129 15.69 -4.29 10.32
N PHE A 130 15.92 -4.94 9.17
CA PHE A 130 16.67 -4.35 8.04
C PHE A 130 16.00 -3.10 7.45
N TRP A 131 14.67 -2.96 7.56
CA TRP A 131 13.93 -1.83 6.99
C TRP A 131 14.09 -0.53 7.76
N GLY A 132 14.44 -0.59 9.05
CA GLY A 132 14.60 0.59 9.89
C GLY A 132 15.62 1.59 9.35
N ARG A 133 16.67 1.08 8.70
CA ARG A 133 17.76 1.87 8.11
C ARG A 133 17.57 2.21 6.63
N LYS A 134 16.50 1.74 5.99
CA LYS A 134 16.24 1.98 4.56
C LYS A 134 15.35 3.21 4.37
N SER A 135 15.56 3.94 3.27
CA SER A 135 14.67 5.04 2.88
C SER A 135 13.32 4.54 2.35
N LEU A 136 13.27 3.30 1.86
CA LEU A 136 12.04 2.69 1.32
C LEU A 136 10.97 2.52 2.39
N SER A 137 9.74 2.84 2.02
CA SER A 137 8.56 2.80 2.87
C SER A 137 7.30 2.59 2.02
N CYS A 138 6.13 2.46 2.65
CA CYS A 138 4.86 2.44 1.93
C CYS A 138 4.49 3.78 1.26
N GLN A 139 5.31 4.84 1.35
CA GLN A 139 5.09 5.99 0.46
C GLN A 139 5.65 5.70 -0.93
N ASN A 140 6.75 4.92 -1.02
CA ASN A 140 7.43 4.54 -2.25
C ASN A 140 6.56 3.64 -3.13
N SER A 141 5.67 4.27 -3.87
CA SER A 141 4.48 3.68 -4.48
C SER A 141 4.80 2.54 -5.43
N VAL A 142 5.75 2.73 -6.35
CA VAL A 142 6.14 1.71 -7.33
C VAL A 142 6.61 0.40 -6.65
N PHE A 143 7.47 0.50 -5.64
CA PHE A 143 7.98 -0.68 -4.95
C PHE A 143 6.93 -1.27 -4.00
N ALA A 144 6.39 -0.44 -3.11
CA ALA A 144 5.49 -0.87 -2.05
C ALA A 144 4.18 -1.46 -2.61
N PHE A 145 3.63 -0.88 -3.69
CA PHE A 145 2.42 -1.39 -4.33
C PHE A 145 2.64 -2.77 -4.97
N ARG A 146 3.82 -3.04 -5.53
CA ARG A 146 4.14 -4.32 -6.17
C ARG A 146 4.43 -5.44 -5.16
N VAL A 147 5.01 -5.06 -4.02
CA VAL A 147 5.58 -5.99 -3.04
C VAL A 147 4.64 -6.23 -1.87
N CYS A 148 4.06 -5.16 -1.31
CA CYS A 148 3.27 -5.17 -0.08
C CYS A 148 1.94 -4.42 -0.25
N ARG A 149 1.24 -4.60 -1.39
CA ARG A 149 0.02 -3.85 -1.75
C ARG A 149 -1.00 -3.81 -0.62
N LYS A 150 -1.30 -4.96 -0.04
CA LYS A 150 -2.33 -5.14 0.99
C LYS A 150 -1.85 -4.54 2.31
N THR A 151 -0.67 -4.90 2.78
CA THR A 151 -0.16 -4.45 4.08
C THR A 151 0.12 -2.95 4.11
N CYS A 152 0.59 -2.38 3.00
CA CYS A 152 0.76 -0.93 2.86
C CYS A 152 -0.56 -0.16 2.71
N GLY A 153 -1.69 -0.83 2.51
CA GLY A 153 -3.01 -0.19 2.45
C GLY A 153 -3.37 0.42 1.09
N TYR A 154 -2.76 -0.05 0.00
CA TYR A 154 -3.14 0.36 -1.36
C TYR A 154 -4.46 -0.27 -1.81
N CYS A 155 -4.90 -1.36 -1.21
CA CYS A 155 -6.13 -2.04 -1.58
C CYS A 155 -6.94 -2.45 -0.37
N SER A 156 -8.22 -2.68 -0.58
CA SER A 156 -9.19 -3.08 0.42
C SER A 156 -9.28 -4.59 0.54
N THR A 157 -9.51 -5.04 1.76
CA THR A 157 -9.86 -6.42 2.11
C THR A 157 -11.16 -6.40 2.90
N PRO A 158 -11.83 -7.55 3.14
CA PRO A 158 -13.09 -7.54 3.88
C PRO A 158 -12.94 -6.98 5.30
N GLN A 159 -11.75 -7.11 5.90
CA GLN A 159 -11.47 -6.69 7.27
C GLN A 159 -10.85 -5.30 7.37
N LYS A 160 -10.19 -4.81 6.31
CA LYS A 160 -9.43 -3.56 6.35
C LYS A 160 -9.60 -2.82 5.02
N PRO A 161 -10.21 -1.62 5.02
CA PRO A 161 -10.28 -0.79 3.82
C PRO A 161 -8.89 -0.25 3.44
N ALA A 162 -8.74 0.13 2.17
CA ALA A 162 -7.57 0.87 1.70
C ALA A 162 -7.41 2.17 2.49
N THR A 163 -6.16 2.54 2.79
CA THR A 163 -5.83 3.82 3.44
C THR A 163 -5.57 4.93 2.43
N VAL A 164 -5.27 4.56 1.18
CA VAL A 164 -5.12 5.50 0.08
C VAL A 164 -6.49 5.97 -0.39
N ARG A 165 -6.66 7.30 -0.45
CA ARG A 165 -7.76 7.93 -1.17
C ARG A 165 -7.29 8.21 -2.59
N TYR A 166 -7.82 7.47 -3.55
CA TYR A 166 -7.48 7.62 -4.96
C TYR A 166 -8.15 8.84 -5.57
N ASN A 167 -7.44 9.54 -6.45
CA ASN A 167 -7.91 10.71 -7.16
C ASN A 167 -7.19 10.83 -8.52
N SER A 168 -7.95 10.91 -9.61
CA SER A 168 -7.41 10.95 -10.98
C SER A 168 -6.61 12.22 -11.29
N ASP A 169 -7.00 13.38 -10.73
CA ASP A 169 -6.25 14.63 -10.88
C ASP A 169 -4.87 14.58 -10.22
N HIS A 170 -4.79 13.94 -9.05
CA HIS A 170 -3.53 13.72 -8.36
C HIS A 170 -2.67 12.66 -9.06
N ALA A 171 -3.30 11.63 -9.61
CA ALA A 171 -2.62 10.52 -10.29
C ALA A 171 -1.92 10.98 -11.58
N LYS A 172 -2.56 11.87 -12.37
CA LYS A 172 -2.04 12.38 -13.64
C LYS A 172 -1.03 13.53 -13.50
N ASN A 173 -0.84 14.07 -12.30
CA ASN A 173 0.02 15.22 -12.08
C ASN A 173 1.50 14.78 -11.94
N PRO A 174 2.39 15.11 -12.88
CA PRO A 174 3.79 14.70 -12.80
C PRO A 174 4.53 15.29 -11.59
N LYS A 175 4.03 16.39 -10.99
CA LYS A 175 4.64 17.04 -9.84
C LYS A 175 4.36 16.34 -8.52
N THR A 176 3.31 15.53 -8.45
CA THR A 176 2.95 14.72 -7.27
C THR A 176 3.60 13.35 -7.31
N CYS A 177 4.23 13.00 -8.44
CA CYS A 177 5.02 11.79 -8.58
C CYS A 177 6.24 11.83 -7.68
N GLU A 178 6.45 10.74 -6.96
CA GLU A 178 7.75 10.50 -6.35
C GLU A 178 8.80 10.49 -7.45
N LYS A 179 9.87 11.27 -7.28
CA LYS A 179 11.00 11.20 -8.19
C LYS A 179 11.58 9.79 -8.08
N LEU A 180 11.46 9.04 -9.16
CA LEU A 180 12.32 7.88 -9.36
C LEU A 180 13.70 8.49 -9.62
N PHE A 181 14.56 8.46 -8.59
CA PHE A 181 15.92 9.02 -8.51
C PHE A 181 16.00 10.49 -8.08
#